data_AF-A0A329M0W7-F1
#
_entry.id   AF-A0A329M0W7-F1
#
_cell.length_a   1.000
_cell.length_b   1.000
_cell.length_c   1.000
_cell.angle_alpha   90.00
_cell.angle_beta   90.00
_cell.angle_gamma   90.00
#
_symmetry.space_group_name_H-M   'P 1'
#
loop_
_entity.id
_entity.type
_entity.pdbx_description
1 polymer ?
#
loop_
_entity_poly.entity_id
_entity_poly.type
_entity_poly.pdbx_seq_one_letter_code
_entity_poly.pdbx_strand_id
1 'polypeptide(L)'
;MNKAKKIMFSSAIATVLVVGVSAAVYTQHSSPVAPQYSDPSAPGYVKISRTEYERMSDIVIAVNKGELPVSALKDAEPLLERSPESITKKTRAEYNALKK
;
A
#
# COMPACT_ATOMS: atom_id res chain seq x y z
N MET A 1 -14.40 20.99 -56.31
CA MET A 1 -14.62 21.23 -54.87
C MET A 1 -15.85 22.11 -54.71
N ASN A 2 -17.01 21.50 -54.43
CA ASN A 2 -18.28 22.23 -54.35
C ASN A 2 -18.72 22.43 -52.90
N LYS A 3 -19.16 23.66 -52.66
CA LYS A 3 -19.52 24.29 -51.39
C LYS A 3 -20.72 23.61 -50.72
N ALA A 4 -20.67 23.56 -49.40
CA ALA A 4 -21.74 23.12 -48.52
C ALA A 4 -23.04 23.93 -48.72
N LYS A 5 -24.19 23.26 -48.58
CA LYS A 5 -25.43 23.90 -48.16
C LYS A 5 -26.21 23.00 -47.19
N LYS A 6 -26.33 23.50 -45.97
CA LYS A 6 -27.19 23.02 -44.88
C LYS A 6 -28.65 22.98 -45.35
N ILE A 7 -29.36 21.93 -44.99
CA ILE A 7 -30.82 21.95 -44.86
C ILE A 7 -31.13 21.49 -43.44
N MET A 8 -31.61 22.44 -42.64
CA MET A 8 -32.11 22.24 -41.29
C MET A 8 -33.50 21.59 -41.37
N PHE A 9 -33.69 20.48 -40.66
CA PHE A 9 -35.02 20.04 -40.25
C PHE A 9 -35.07 19.98 -38.74
N SER A 10 -35.83 20.92 -38.18
CA SER A 10 -36.38 20.89 -36.84
C SER A 10 -37.16 19.59 -36.66
N SER A 11 -36.85 18.82 -35.63
CA SER A 11 -37.89 18.05 -34.94
C SER A 11 -37.51 17.82 -33.50
N ALA A 12 -38.55 17.95 -32.70
CA ALA A 12 -38.62 18.00 -31.27
C ALA A 12 -38.19 16.71 -30.57
N ILE A 13 -37.56 16.93 -29.41
CA ILE A 13 -37.83 16.29 -28.11
C ILE A 13 -37.71 14.75 -28.05
N ALA A 14 -36.70 14.30 -27.31
CA ALA A 14 -36.87 13.21 -26.35
C ALA A 14 -35.78 13.34 -25.26
N THR A 15 -36.09 14.09 -24.21
CA THR A 15 -35.37 14.03 -22.94
C THR A 15 -35.54 12.64 -22.34
N VAL A 16 -34.53 11.78 -22.50
CA VAL A 16 -34.42 10.55 -21.71
C VAL A 16 -33.56 10.87 -20.50
N LEU A 17 -34.22 11.24 -19.41
CA LEU A 17 -33.61 11.38 -18.10
C LEU A 17 -33.42 9.96 -17.54
N VAL A 18 -32.28 9.34 -17.84
CA VAL A 18 -31.87 8.09 -17.17
C VAL A 18 -31.41 8.47 -15.77
N VAL A 19 -32.32 8.44 -14.81
CA VAL A 19 -31.99 8.45 -13.39
C VAL A 19 -31.48 7.07 -13.03
N GLY A 20 -30.22 6.81 -13.36
CA GLY A 20 -29.51 5.65 -12.86
C GLY A 20 -29.21 5.86 -11.38
N VAL A 21 -30.09 5.37 -10.50
CA VAL A 21 -29.81 5.29 -9.06
C VAL A 21 -28.67 4.29 -8.90
N SER A 22 -27.44 4.81 -8.81
CA SER A 22 -26.31 4.00 -8.35
C SER A 22 -26.52 3.78 -6.86
N ALA A 23 -27.18 2.68 -6.51
CA ALA A 23 -27.17 2.17 -5.14
C ALA A 23 -25.70 1.81 -4.85
N ALA A 24 -25.00 2.71 -4.18
CA ALA A 24 -23.69 2.40 -3.63
C ALA A 24 -23.89 1.27 -2.62
N VAL A 25 -23.53 0.05 -3.03
CA VAL A 25 -23.40 -1.09 -2.14
C VAL A 25 -22.20 -0.81 -1.24
N TYR A 26 -22.44 -0.08 -0.16
CA TYR A 26 -21.49 0.01 0.94
C TYR A 26 -21.61 -1.26 1.79
N THR A 27 -21.13 -2.39 1.26
CA THR A 27 -20.70 -3.49 2.14
C THR A 27 -19.21 -3.35 2.36
N GLN A 28 -18.84 -2.28 3.07
CA GLN A 28 -17.53 -2.18 3.68
C GLN A 28 -17.65 -2.71 5.10
N HIS A 29 -17.71 -4.04 5.23
CA HIS A 29 -17.35 -4.72 6.47
C HIS A 29 -15.83 -4.59 6.64
N SER A 30 -15.37 -3.37 6.92
CA SER A 30 -14.10 -3.15 7.56
C SER A 30 -14.35 -3.42 9.04
N SER A 31 -14.18 -4.68 9.45
CA SER A 31 -13.92 -4.93 10.87
C SER A 31 -12.80 -3.98 11.28
N PRO A 32 -12.94 -3.22 12.38
CA PRO A 32 -11.79 -2.52 12.92
C PRO A 32 -10.78 -3.60 13.25
N VAL A 33 -9.73 -3.70 12.43
CA VAL A 33 -8.59 -4.54 12.77
C VAL A 33 -8.02 -3.87 14.01
N ALA A 34 -8.37 -4.42 15.18
CA ALA A 34 -7.77 -4.00 16.42
C ALA A 34 -6.25 -3.97 16.20
N PRO A 35 -5.52 -2.97 16.72
CA PRO A 35 -4.07 -2.97 16.63
C PRO A 35 -3.58 -4.36 17.06
N GLN A 36 -2.87 -5.05 16.15
CA GLN A 36 -2.23 -6.32 16.46
C GLN A 36 -1.16 -6.04 17.53
N TYR A 37 -1.57 -6.00 18.79
CA TYR A 37 -0.66 -6.15 19.91
C TYR A 37 -0.22 -7.61 19.87
N SER A 38 0.94 -7.84 19.25
CA SER A 38 1.64 -9.11 19.33
C SER A 38 1.76 -9.45 20.82
N ASP A 39 1.10 -10.51 21.26
CA ASP A 39 1.21 -10.98 22.65
C ASP A 39 2.70 -11.24 22.92
N PRO A 40 3.34 -10.51 23.86
CA PRO A 40 4.75 -10.70 24.18
C PRO A 40 5.03 -12.10 24.77
N SER A 41 3.99 -12.87 25.07
CA SER A 41 4.03 -14.26 25.56
C SER A 41 3.92 -15.29 24.43
N ALA A 42 3.69 -14.86 23.17
CA ALA A 42 3.58 -15.77 22.05
C ALA A 42 4.93 -16.46 21.77
N PRO A 43 4.96 -17.78 21.55
CA PRO A 43 6.18 -18.48 21.15
C PRO A 43 6.67 -17.92 19.81
N GLY A 44 7.91 -17.43 19.79
CA GLY A 44 8.50 -16.72 18.64
C GLY A 44 8.61 -15.20 18.80
N TYR A 45 8.09 -14.61 19.89
CA TYR A 45 8.29 -13.20 20.18
C TYR A 45 9.74 -12.91 20.60
N VAL A 46 10.55 -12.36 19.69
CA VAL A 46 11.90 -11.89 20.00
C VAL A 46 11.81 -10.57 20.76
N LYS A 47 12.24 -10.56 22.02
CA LYS A 47 12.30 -9.34 22.83
C LYS A 47 13.47 -8.47 22.38
N ILE A 48 13.17 -7.49 21.54
CA ILE A 48 14.14 -6.50 21.06
C ILE A 48 14.37 -5.47 22.18
N SER A 49 15.63 -5.28 22.61
CA SER A 49 15.98 -4.22 23.56
C SER A 49 15.84 -2.85 22.91
N ARG A 50 15.73 -1.77 23.70
CA ARG A 50 15.63 -0.41 23.15
C ARG A 50 16.84 -0.07 22.27
N THR A 51 18.05 -0.34 22.75
CA THR A 51 19.28 -0.08 22.00
C THR A 51 19.33 -0.89 20.71
N GLU A 52 18.85 -2.13 20.73
CA GLU A 52 18.79 -2.96 19.53
C GLU A 52 17.78 -2.44 18.52
N TYR A 53 16.61 -1.99 19.02
CA TYR A 53 15.60 -1.36 18.20
C TYR A 53 16.15 -0.11 17.51
N GLU A 54 16.83 0.77 18.25
CA GLU A 54 17.44 1.99 17.71
C GLU A 54 18.44 1.65 16.59
N ARG A 55 19.37 0.71 16.84
CA ARG A 55 20.34 0.25 15.83
C ARG A 55 19.67 -0.31 14.57
N MET A 56 18.68 -1.19 14.73
CA MET A 56 17.95 -1.77 13.59
C MET A 56 17.12 -0.72 12.84
N SER A 57 16.52 0.22 13.57
CA SER A 57 15.74 1.32 12.98
C SER A 57 16.61 2.21 12.12
N ASP A 58 17.82 2.54 12.56
CA ASP A 58 18.76 3.35 11.79
C ASP A 58 19.14 2.67 10.47
N ILE A 59 19.34 1.35 10.49
CA ILE A 59 19.60 0.55 9.29
C ILE A 59 18.41 0.62 8.32
N VAL A 60 17.19 0.41 8.82
CA VAL A 60 15.97 0.48 8.00
C VAL A 60 15.83 1.86 7.36
N ILE A 61 16.06 2.93 8.13
CA ILE A 61 16.00 4.31 7.65
C ILE A 61 17.05 4.54 6.56
N ALA A 62 18.30 4.14 6.80
CA ALA A 62 19.39 4.34 5.84
C ALA A 62 19.15 3.56 4.53
N VAL A 63 18.62 2.34 4.60
CA VAL A 63 18.23 1.58 3.40
C VAL A 63 17.08 2.25 2.66
N ASN A 64 16.05 2.74 3.37
CA ASN A 64 14.94 3.45 2.75
C ASN A 64 15.37 4.76 2.06
N LYS A 65 16.42 5.40 2.56
CA LYS A 65 17.05 6.58 1.93
C LYS A 65 17.99 6.23 0.78
N GLY A 66 18.34 4.95 0.60
CA GLY A 66 19.34 4.50 -0.36
C GLY A 66 20.78 4.76 0.07
N GLU A 67 21.02 5.08 1.34
CA GLU A 67 22.35 5.27 1.94
C GLU A 67 23.05 3.93 2.23
N LEU A 68 22.26 2.88 2.47
CA LEU A 68 22.75 1.51 2.66
C LEU A 68 22.16 0.54 1.64
N PRO A 69 22.89 -0.53 1.26
CA PRO A 69 22.38 -1.56 0.37
C PRO A 69 21.28 -2.38 1.05
N VAL A 70 20.36 -2.95 0.25
CA VAL A 70 19.25 -3.78 0.73
C VAL A 70 19.72 -4.99 1.55
N SER A 71 20.93 -5.50 1.32
CA SER A 71 21.53 -6.57 2.12
C SER A 71 21.74 -6.21 3.59
N ALA A 72 21.88 -4.91 3.92
CA ALA A 72 22.03 -4.45 5.29
C ALA A 72 20.77 -4.71 6.14
N LEU A 73 19.61 -4.87 5.51
CA LEU A 73 18.36 -5.24 6.19
C LEU A 73 18.43 -6.60 6.90
N LYS A 74 19.44 -7.43 6.61
CA LYS A 74 19.71 -8.67 7.35
C LYS A 74 19.92 -8.42 8.84
N ASP A 75 20.62 -7.34 9.19
CA ASP A 75 20.89 -6.99 10.58
C ASP A 75 19.66 -6.39 11.29
N ALA A 76 18.65 -5.98 10.52
CA ALA A 76 17.37 -5.47 11.01
C ALA A 76 16.21 -6.47 10.84
N GLU A 77 16.50 -7.73 10.51
CA GLU A 77 15.49 -8.76 10.23
C GLU A 77 14.46 -8.94 11.37
N PRO A 78 14.85 -9.03 12.66
CA PRO A 78 13.89 -9.15 13.76
C PRO A 78 12.90 -7.99 13.83
N LEU A 79 13.35 -6.77 13.50
CA LEU A 79 12.49 -5.60 13.44
C LEU A 79 11.54 -5.65 12.24
N LEU A 80 12.02 -6.13 11.09
CA LEU A 80 11.21 -6.29 9.88
C LEU A 80 10.13 -7.36 10.02
N GLU A 81 10.35 -8.40 10.81
CA GLU A 81 9.33 -9.41 11.14
C GLU A 81 8.23 -8.81 12.01
N ARG A 82 8.60 -7.96 12.97
CA ARG A 82 7.63 -7.27 13.85
C ARG A 82 6.89 -6.13 13.16
N SER A 83 7.54 -5.45 12.22
CA SER A 83 7.01 -4.26 11.54
C SER A 83 7.28 -4.34 10.04
N PRO A 84 6.55 -5.19 9.31
CA PRO A 84 6.83 -5.45 7.90
C PRO A 84 6.63 -4.24 6.99
N GLU A 85 5.78 -3.30 7.39
CA GLU A 85 5.47 -2.04 6.70
C GLU A 85 6.57 -0.97 6.83
N SER A 86 7.64 -1.22 7.59
CA SER A 86 8.75 -0.27 7.79
C SER A 86 9.65 -0.07 6.56
N ILE A 87 9.50 -0.89 5.53
CA ILE A 87 10.18 -0.76 4.23
C ILE A 87 9.16 -0.78 3.09
N THR A 88 9.51 -0.18 1.96
CA THR A 88 8.61 -0.18 0.79
C THR A 88 8.44 -1.59 0.20
N LYS A 89 7.33 -1.82 -0.50
CA LYS A 89 7.09 -3.10 -1.23
C LYS A 89 8.21 -3.45 -2.21
N LYS A 90 8.81 -2.44 -2.85
CA LYS A 90 9.95 -2.60 -3.76
C LYS A 90 11.17 -3.12 -2.99
N THR A 91 11.57 -2.43 -1.93
CA THR A 91 12.69 -2.81 -1.06
C THR A 91 12.50 -4.21 -0.48
N ARG A 92 11.27 -4.57 -0.09
CA ARG A 92 10.92 -5.90 0.40
C ARG A 92 11.13 -6.97 -0.67
N ALA A 93 10.70 -6.72 -1.90
CA ALA A 93 10.89 -7.66 -3.00
C ALA A 93 12.38 -7.88 -3.32
N GLU A 94 13.17 -6.81 -3.33
CA GLU A 94 14.62 -6.88 -3.50
C GLU A 94 15.29 -7.68 -2.37
N TYR A 95 14.91 -7.42 -1.12
CA TYR A 95 15.44 -8.14 0.04
C TYR A 95 15.11 -9.64 -0.01
N ASN A 96 13.87 -9.99 -0.39
CA ASN A 96 13.46 -11.38 -0.53
C ASN A 96 14.16 -12.09 -1.69
N ALA A 97 14.56 -11.37 -2.75
CA ALA A 97 15.34 -11.92 -3.84
C ALA A 97 16.78 -12.28 -3.41
N LEU A 98 17.36 -11.54 -2.45
CA LEU A 98 18.69 -11.80 -1.90
C LEU A 98 18.75 -13.01 -0.95
N LYS A 99 17.61 -13.45 -0.42
CA LYS A 99 17.50 -14.59 0.51
C LYS A 99 17.38 -15.95 -0.19
N LYS A 100 17.16 -15.95 -1.51
CA LYS A 100 17.03 -17.17 -2.32
C LYS A 100 18.39 -17.72 -2.68
#